data_AF-A0A2N0LMP2-F1
#
_entry.id   AF-A0A2N0LMP2-F1
#
_cell.length_a   1.000
_cell.length_b   1.000
_cell.length_c   1.000
_cell.angle_alpha   90.00
_cell.angle_beta   90.00
_cell.angle_gamma   90.00
#
_symmetry.space_group_name_H-M   'P 1'
#
loop_
_entity.id
_entity.type
_entity.pdbx_description
1 polymer ?
#
loop_
_entity_poly.entity_id
_entity_poly.type
_entity_poly.pdbx_seq_one_letter_code
_entity_poly.pdbx_strand_id
1 'polypeptide(L)'
;MKGFPANLNVSPAVSLAGLGPDKTQVKMLAVPGLARNCHDINVVGEFGSLRVHIENIPSENPRTGRLTALSIIRSVQDAVDPFRIGT
;
A
#
# COMPACT_ATOMS: atom_id res chain seq x y z
N MET A 1 -2.70 9.96 -16.83
CA MET A 1 -1.36 9.38 -16.67
C MET A 1 -1.33 8.03 -17.39
N LYS A 2 -0.82 7.97 -18.64
CA LYS A 2 -0.57 6.69 -19.34
C LYS A 2 0.83 6.23 -18.94
N GLY A 3 0.97 5.02 -18.42
CA GLY A 3 2.29 4.42 -18.12
C GLY A 3 2.50 3.92 -16.68
N PHE A 4 1.59 4.22 -15.74
CA PHE A 4 1.66 3.61 -14.41
C PHE A 4 0.92 2.26 -14.41
N PRO A 5 1.54 1.17 -13.96
CA PRO A 5 0.84 -0.10 -13.78
C PRO A 5 -0.32 0.07 -12.80
N ALA A 6 -1.37 -0.72 -12.98
CA ALA A 6 -2.62 -0.66 -12.22
C ALA A 6 -2.44 -0.79 -10.68
N ASN A 7 -1.26 -1.20 -10.24
CA ASN A 7 -0.92 -1.57 -8.87
C ASN A 7 -0.29 -0.39 -8.10
N LEU A 8 -0.37 0.83 -8.63
CA LEU A 8 0.19 2.05 -8.02
C LEU A 8 -0.63 2.56 -6.81
N ASN A 9 -1.80 1.97 -6.52
CA ASN A 9 -2.77 2.48 -5.54
C ASN A 9 -2.21 2.74 -4.12
N VAL A 10 -1.11 2.08 -3.75
CA VAL A 10 -0.41 2.31 -2.48
C VAL A 10 0.19 3.71 -2.41
N SER A 11 0.75 4.22 -3.50
CA SER A 11 1.46 5.51 -3.45
C SER A 11 0.57 6.74 -3.28
N PRO A 12 -0.60 6.87 -3.96
CA PRO A 12 -1.56 7.92 -3.63
C PRO A 12 -2.08 7.81 -2.20
N ALA A 13 -2.30 6.59 -1.69
CA ALA A 13 -2.79 6.38 -0.33
C ALA A 13 -1.76 6.84 0.72
N VAL A 14 -0.49 6.45 0.58
CA VAL A 14 0.61 6.90 1.46
C VAL A 14 0.80 8.41 1.37
N SER A 15 0.75 8.95 0.16
CA SER A 15 0.81 10.39 -0.07
C SER A 15 -0.31 11.14 0.67
N LEU A 16 -1.54 10.66 0.56
CA LEU A 16 -2.71 11.26 1.21
C LEU A 16 -2.63 11.17 2.74
N ALA A 17 -2.15 10.04 3.27
CA ALA A 17 -2.00 9.82 4.70
C ALA A 17 -0.80 10.56 5.33
N GLY A 18 0.15 11.01 4.50
CA GLY A 18 1.43 11.57 4.96
C GLY A 18 1.67 13.00 4.50
N LEU A 19 2.77 13.19 3.77
CA LEU A 19 3.31 14.52 3.43
C LEU A 19 2.64 15.19 2.23
N GLY A 20 1.65 14.55 1.61
CA GLY A 20 1.06 14.98 0.35
C GLY A 20 1.89 14.58 -0.88
N PRO A 21 1.32 14.74 -2.09
CA PRO A 21 1.90 14.18 -3.32
C PRO A 21 3.23 14.81 -3.72
N ASP A 22 3.45 16.08 -3.38
CA ASP A 22 4.66 16.81 -3.74
C ASP A 22 5.90 16.34 -2.95
N LYS A 23 5.67 15.79 -1.75
CA LYS A 23 6.74 15.37 -0.83
C LYS A 23 6.86 13.85 -0.70
N THR A 24 5.90 13.09 -1.22
CA THR A 24 5.97 11.63 -1.28
C THR A 24 6.71 11.18 -2.53
N GLN A 25 7.91 10.64 -2.35
CA GLN A 25 8.71 10.09 -3.44
C GLN A 25 8.32 8.64 -3.72
N VAL A 26 8.17 8.31 -5.00
CA VAL A 26 7.78 6.96 -5.45
C VAL A 26 8.81 6.45 -6.43
N LYS A 27 9.29 5.22 -6.19
CA LYS A 27 10.20 4.52 -7.10
C LYS A 27 9.56 3.20 -7.51
N MET A 28 9.57 2.94 -8.82
CA MET A 28 9.13 1.68 -9.38
C MET A 28 10.33 0.94 -9.95
N LEU A 29 10.46 -0.33 -9.59
CA LEU A 29 11.58 -1.18 -9.98
C LEU A 29 11.04 -2.43 -10.66
N ALA A 30 11.52 -2.71 -11.87
CA ALA A 30 11.35 -4.00 -12.52
C ALA A 30 12.58 -4.85 -12.22
N VAL A 31 12.43 -5.87 -11.38
CA VAL A 31 13.54 -6.72 -10.93
C VAL A 31 13.37 -8.11 -11.54
N PRO A 32 14.28 -8.56 -12.43
CA PRO A 32 14.24 -9.91 -12.97
C PRO A 32 14.30 -10.96 -11.87
N GLY A 33 13.44 -11.98 -11.95
CA GLY A 33 13.41 -13.08 -10.98
C GLY A 33 12.61 -12.83 -9.70
N LEU A 34 12.04 -11.64 -9.50
CA LEU A 34 11.11 -11.42 -8.39
C LEU A 34 9.79 -12.18 -8.68
N ALA A 35 9.41 -13.07 -7.77
CA ALA A 35 8.18 -13.87 -7.89
C ALA A 35 6.93 -13.18 -7.32
N ARG A 36 7.11 -12.08 -6.59
CA ARG A 36 6.04 -11.41 -5.82
C ARG A 36 6.05 -9.91 -6.07
N ASN A 37 4.90 -9.26 -5.82
CA ASN A 37 4.84 -7.80 -5.81
C ASN A 37 5.29 -7.30 -4.43
N CYS A 38 6.37 -6.54 -4.39
CA CYS A 38 6.91 -5.97 -3.17
C CYS A 38 6.56 -4.48 -3.04
N HIS A 39 6.20 -4.07 -1.83
CA HIS A 39 6.03 -2.67 -1.46
C HIS A 39 6.92 -2.35 -0.27
N ASP A 40 7.80 -1.37 -0.46
CA ASP A 40 8.66 -0.81 0.56
C ASP A 40 8.24 0.62 0.87
N ILE A 41 7.82 0.88 2.10
CA ILE A 41 7.44 2.21 2.58
C ILE A 41 8.42 2.61 3.68
N ASN A 42 9.15 3.69 3.44
CA ASN A 42 10.08 4.27 4.40
C ASN A 42 9.55 5.65 4.82
N VAL A 43 9.32 5.83 6.12
CA VAL A 43 8.84 7.09 6.71
C VAL A 43 9.86 7.56 7.74
N VAL A 44 10.15 8.85 7.72
CA VAL A 44 11.01 9.52 8.70
C VAL A 44 10.26 10.75 9.21
N GLY A 45 10.24 10.93 10.53
CA GLY A 45 9.64 12.08 11.19
C GLY A 45 10.19 12.26 12.60
N GLU A 46 9.58 13.16 13.37
CA GLU A 46 9.98 13.39 14.77
C GLU A 46 9.85 12.14 15.65
N PHE A 47 8.95 11.23 15.28
CA PHE A 47 8.78 9.92 15.92
C PHE A 47 9.91 8.92 15.61
N GLY A 48 10.85 9.26 14.72
CA GLY A 48 11.93 8.39 14.28
C GLY A 48 11.70 7.83 12.86
N SER A 49 12.04 6.56 12.66
CA SER A 49 11.96 5.88 11.36
C SER A 49 11.03 4.67 11.41
N LEU A 50 10.12 4.60 10.44
CA LEU A 50 9.24 3.46 10.20
C LEU A 50 9.57 2.85 8.83
N ARG A 51 9.72 1.53 8.80
CA ARG A 51 9.91 0.78 7.56
C ARG A 51 8.87 -0.34 7.49
N VAL A 52 8.12 -0.37 6.40
CA VAL A 52 7.10 -1.37 6.14
C VAL A 52 7.47 -2.08 4.85
N HIS A 53 7.64 -3.40 4.92
CA HIS A 53 7.90 -4.27 3.77
C HIS A 53 6.74 -5.24 3.61
N ILE A 54 6.13 -5.28 2.42
CA ILE A 54 5.00 -6.16 2.12
C ILE A 54 5.30 -6.92 0.84
N GLU A 55 5.23 -8.24 0.91
CA GLU A 55 5.25 -9.12 -0.26
C GLU A 55 3.85 -9.69 -0.50
N ASN A 56 3.19 -9.19 -1.54
CA ASN A 56 1.87 -9.67 -1.91
C ASN A 56 1.95 -10.91 -2.80
N ILE A 57 1.16 -11.92 -2.43
CA ILE A 57 0.85 -13.05 -3.32
C ILE A 57 -0.03 -12.50 -4.46
N PRO A 58 0.37 -12.68 -5.73
CA PRO A 58 -0.46 -12.31 -6.87
C PRO A 58 -1.84 -12.98 -6.77
N SER A 59 -2.89 -12.19 -6.96
CA SER A 59 -4.25 -12.69 -7.11
C SER A 59 -4.52 -13.08 -8.57
N GLU A 60 -5.59 -13.83 -8.80
CA GLU A 60 -6.07 -14.14 -10.15
C GLU A 60 -6.41 -12.89 -10.97
N ASN A 61 -6.83 -11.80 -10.31
CA ASN A 61 -7.00 -10.50 -10.94
C ASN A 61 -5.70 -9.68 -10.86
N PRO A 62 -4.97 -9.50 -11.97
CA PRO A 62 -3.68 -8.81 -11.96
C PRO A 62 -3.77 -7.32 -11.60
N ARG A 63 -4.98 -6.73 -11.60
CA ARG A 63 -5.19 -5.30 -11.29
C ARG A 63 -5.38 -5.02 -9.80
N THR A 64 -5.80 -6.02 -9.01
CA THR A 64 -6.17 -5.81 -7.60
C THR A 64 -5.72 -6.98 -6.73
N GLY A 65 -4.87 -6.70 -5.74
CA GLY A 65 -4.39 -7.69 -4.78
C GLY A 65 -5.46 -8.11 -3.77
N ARG A 66 -5.35 -9.35 -3.25
CA ARG A 66 -6.28 -9.91 -2.26
C ARG A 66 -6.35 -9.07 -0.98
N LEU A 67 -5.23 -8.49 -0.54
CA LEU A 67 -5.20 -7.62 0.65
C LEU A 67 -6.10 -6.39 0.51
N THR A 68 -6.25 -5.82 -0.69
CA THR A 68 -7.13 -4.66 -0.92
C THR A 68 -8.60 -5.01 -0.70
N ALA A 69 -9.04 -6.18 -1.14
CA ALA A 69 -10.42 -6.63 -0.88
C ALA A 69 -10.65 -6.84 0.62
N LEU A 70 -9.70 -7.49 1.30
CA LEU A 70 -9.76 -7.71 2.75
C LEU A 70 -9.75 -6.40 3.54
N SER A 71 -8.96 -5.40 3.12
CA SER A 71 -8.93 -4.10 3.80
C SER A 71 -10.28 -3.39 3.70
N ILE A 72 -10.93 -3.43 2.52
CA ILE A 72 -12.27 -2.84 2.34
C ILE A 72 -13.30 -3.56 3.22
N ILE A 73 -13.28 -4.89 3.26
CA ILE A 73 -14.18 -5.67 4.13
C ILE A 73 -13.97 -5.25 5.59
N ARG A 74 -12.72 -5.15 6.05
CA ARG A 74 -12.44 -4.72 7.42
C ARG A 74 -12.93 -3.30 7.69
N SER A 75 -12.69 -2.35 6.79
CA SER A 75 -13.18 -0.98 6.94
C SER A 75 -14.70 -0.88 7.08
N VAL A 76 -15.45 -1.75 6.38
CA VAL A 76 -16.91 -1.82 6.53
C VAL A 76 -17.31 -2.45 7.87
N GLN A 77 -16.62 -3.52 8.29
CA GLN A 77 -16.86 -4.18 9.57
C GLN A 77 -16.57 -3.27 10.76
N ASP A 78 -15.50 -2.47 10.69
CA ASP A 78 -15.11 -1.52 11.74
C ASP A 78 -16.25 -0.56 12.10
N ALA A 79 -17.14 -0.22 11.17
CA ALA A 79 -18.28 0.66 11.45
C ALA A 79 -19.22 0.14 12.56
N VAL A 80 -19.27 -1.19 12.77
CA VAL A 80 -20.19 -1.83 13.73
C VAL A 80 -19.48 -2.69 14.78
N ASP A 81 -18.19 -2.95 14.62
CA ASP A 81 -17.41 -3.83 15.51
C ASP A 81 -17.10 -3.12 16.85
N PRO A 82 -17.48 -3.68 18.01
CA PRO A 82 -17.13 -3.13 19.33
C PRO A 82 -15.64 -3.23 19.64
N PHE A 83 -14.87 -4.02 18.87
CA PHE A 83 -13.44 -4.14 19.03
C PHE A 83 -12.69 -3.85 17.73
N ARG A 84 -11.69 -2.96 17.80
CA ARG A 84 -10.93 -2.49 16.65
C ARG A 84 -9.43 -2.52 16.96
N ILE A 85 -8.64 -2.92 15.96
CA ILE A 85 -7.19 -2.86 15.99
C ILE A 85 -6.74 -1.90 14.89
N GLY A 86 -5.98 -0.87 15.27
CA GLY A 86 -5.63 0.24 14.37
C GLY A 86 -6.62 1.40 14.51
N THR A 87 -6.72 2.21 13.44
CA THR A 87 -7.60 3.40 13.36
C THR A 87 -8.65 3.24 12.28
#